data_AF-A0A9D4TEB4-F1
#
_entry.id   AF-A0A9D4TEB4-F1
#
_cell.length_a   1.000
_cell.length_b   1.000
_cell.length_c   1.000
_cell.angle_alpha   90.00
_cell.angle_beta   90.00
_cell.angle_gamma   90.00
#
_symmetry.space_group_name_H-M   'P 1'
#
loop_
_entity.id
_entity.type
_entity.pdbx_description
1 polymer ?
#
loop_
_entity_poly.entity_id
_entity_poly.type
_entity_poly.pdbx_seq_one_letter_code
_entity_poly.pdbx_strand_id
1 'polypeptide(L)'
;MAPRSTLDERRAITVMGRTMSQKAISAATGRPLPTVNRVLRAFYEEGRLADAVRRRPERAPTDEEDRLIVAASVENPFLYRPGNSGYFWDWTFPRKPYGGGCIQQR
;
A
#
# COMPACT_ATOMS: atom_id res chain seq x y z
N MET A 1 -12.84 -21.01 -0.63
CA MET A 1 -12.61 -19.55 -0.67
C MET A 1 -12.18 -19.20 -2.09
N ALA A 2 -12.98 -18.42 -2.84
CA ALA A 2 -12.66 -18.15 -4.24
C ALA A 2 -11.29 -17.44 -4.37
N PRO A 3 -10.46 -17.79 -5.37
CA PRO A 3 -9.17 -17.15 -5.58
C PRO A 3 -9.36 -15.65 -5.82
N ARG A 4 -8.48 -14.84 -5.22
CA ARG A 4 -8.49 -13.39 -5.43
C ARG A 4 -8.08 -13.08 -6.85
N SER A 5 -8.68 -12.03 -7.42
CA SER A 5 -8.24 -11.53 -8.71
C SER A 5 -6.77 -11.12 -8.65
N THR A 6 -6.01 -11.55 -9.64
CA THR A 6 -4.58 -11.20 -9.79
C THR A 6 -4.44 -9.70 -10.07
N LEU A 7 -3.22 -9.17 -9.94
CA LEU A 7 -2.97 -7.76 -10.24
C LEU A 7 -3.27 -7.42 -11.71
N ASP A 8 -2.94 -8.32 -12.63
CA ASP A 8 -3.15 -8.11 -14.06
C ASP A 8 -4.63 -8.10 -14.43
N GLU A 9 -5.44 -8.99 -13.82
CA GLU A 9 -6.89 -8.96 -13.99
C GLU A 9 -7.50 -7.64 -13.52
N ARG A 10 -7.00 -7.08 -12.41
CA ARG A 10 -7.49 -5.78 -11.90
C ARG A 10 -7.13 -4.65 -12.83
N ARG A 11 -5.91 -4.66 -13.38
CA ARG A 11 -5.50 -3.70 -14.42
C ARG A 11 -6.43 -3.77 -15.63
N ALA A 12 -6.74 -4.97 -16.10
CA ALA A 12 -7.68 -5.17 -17.20
C ALA A 12 -9.07 -4.61 -16.88
N ILE A 13 -9.61 -4.90 -15.69
CA ILE A 13 -10.90 -4.36 -15.21
C ILE A 13 -10.87 -2.83 -15.19
N THR A 14 -9.80 -2.22 -14.68
CA THR A 14 -9.67 -0.76 -14.62
C THR A 14 -9.62 -0.12 -16.01
N VAL A 15 -8.90 -0.73 -16.96
CA VAL A 15 -8.84 -0.23 -18.34
C VAL A 15 -10.22 -0.32 -19.00
N MET A 16 -10.90 -1.47 -18.88
CA MET A 16 -12.26 -1.64 -19.40
C MET A 16 -13.28 -0.71 -18.72
N GLY A 17 -13.08 -0.39 -17.44
CA GLY A 17 -13.91 0.52 -16.65
C GLY A 17 -13.97 1.96 -17.17
N ARG A 18 -13.12 2.33 -18.14
CA ARG A 18 -13.15 3.64 -18.79
C ARG A 18 -14.18 3.74 -19.92
N THR A 19 -14.52 2.61 -20.54
CA THR A 19 -15.34 2.57 -21.76
C THR A 19 -16.56 1.68 -21.65
N MET A 20 -16.57 0.73 -20.72
CA MET A 20 -17.61 -0.29 -20.59
C MET A 20 -18.38 -0.15 -19.27
N SER A 21 -19.64 -0.59 -19.27
CA SER A 21 -20.45 -0.68 -18.06
C SER A 21 -19.96 -1.83 -17.16
N GLN A 22 -20.19 -1.71 -15.85
CA GLN A 22 -19.79 -2.72 -14.86
C GLN A 22 -20.37 -4.12 -15.16
N LYS A 23 -21.61 -4.17 -15.67
CA LYS A 23 -22.25 -5.43 -16.11
C LYS A 23 -21.53 -6.05 -17.30
N ALA A 24 -21.15 -5.24 -18.29
CA ALA A 24 -20.41 -5.71 -19.45
C ALA A 24 -19.01 -6.22 -19.06
N ILE A 25 -18.33 -5.55 -18.12
CA ILE A 25 -17.03 -5.99 -17.59
C ILE A 25 -17.16 -7.31 -16.84
N SER A 26 -18.20 -7.48 -16.04
CA SER A 26 -18.50 -8.73 -15.33
C SER A 26 -18.68 -9.90 -16.31
N ALA A 27 -19.42 -9.68 -17.40
CA ALA A 27 -19.59 -10.67 -18.46
C ALA A 27 -18.27 -10.97 -19.20
N ALA A 28 -17.50 -9.95 -19.53
CA ALA A 28 -16.24 -10.09 -20.27
C ALA A 28 -15.13 -10.79 -19.46
N THR A 29 -15.05 -10.52 -18.15
CA THR A 29 -14.00 -11.09 -17.27
C THR A 29 -14.42 -12.37 -16.56
N GLY A 30 -15.70 -12.77 -16.65
CA GLY A 30 -16.26 -13.88 -15.89
C GLY A 30 -16.20 -13.67 -14.36
N ARG A 31 -16.00 -12.42 -13.91
CA ARG A 31 -15.90 -12.08 -12.49
C ARG A 31 -17.26 -11.62 -11.96
N PRO A 32 -17.60 -11.95 -10.70
CA PRO A 32 -18.82 -11.46 -10.08
C PRO A 32 -18.86 -9.94 -10.05
N LEU A 33 -20.03 -9.35 -10.32
CA LEU A 33 -20.25 -7.89 -10.28
C LEU A 33 -19.74 -7.22 -8.98
N PRO A 34 -19.90 -7.81 -7.77
CA PRO A 34 -19.35 -7.22 -6.55
C PRO A 34 -17.83 -7.10 -6.57
N THR A 35 -17.14 -8.02 -7.24
CA THR A 35 -15.67 -7.99 -7.36
C THR A 35 -15.24 -6.86 -8.28
N VAL A 36 -15.91 -6.71 -9.43
CA VAL A 36 -15.67 -5.61 -10.37
C VAL A 36 -15.90 -4.27 -9.69
N ASN A 37 -17.01 -4.12 -8.97
CA ASN A 37 -17.33 -2.90 -8.23
C ASN A 37 -16.28 -2.57 -7.18
N ARG A 38 -15.85 -3.56 -6.39
CA ARG A 38 -14.80 -3.35 -5.39
C ARG A 38 -13.48 -2.87 -6.02
N VAL A 39 -13.08 -3.47 -7.15
CA VAL A 39 -11.84 -3.09 -7.85
C VAL A 39 -11.92 -1.68 -8.42
N LEU A 40 -13.02 -1.35 -9.10
CA LEU A 40 -13.21 0.00 -9.66
C LEU A 40 -13.27 1.05 -8.57
N ARG A 41 -13.96 0.75 -7.46
CA ARG A 41 -14.05 1.67 -6.32
C ARG A 41 -12.70 1.90 -5.66
N ALA A 42 -11.94 0.83 -5.39
CA ALA A 42 -10.58 0.95 -4.87
C ALA A 42 -9.66 1.75 -5.81
N PHE A 43 -9.85 1.62 -7.13
CA PHE A 43 -9.08 2.40 -8.10
C PHE A 43 -9.47 3.88 -8.11
N TYR A 44 -10.76 4.21 -8.17
CA TYR A 44 -11.23 5.60 -8.31
C TYR A 44 -11.19 6.39 -7.00
N GLU A 45 -11.53 5.76 -5.87
CA GLU A 45 -11.58 6.43 -4.55
C GLU A 45 -10.21 6.45 -3.88
N GLU A 46 -9.44 5.36 -3.99
CA GLU A 46 -8.19 5.20 -3.22
C GLU A 46 -6.93 5.28 -4.08
N GLY A 47 -7.05 5.26 -5.42
CA GLY A 47 -5.91 5.18 -6.34
C GLY A 47 -5.17 3.84 -6.30
N ARG A 48 -5.76 2.79 -5.71
CA ARG A 48 -5.10 1.51 -5.48
C ARG A 48 -5.51 0.45 -6.50
N LEU A 49 -4.52 -0.19 -7.12
CA LEU A 49 -4.70 -1.39 -7.94
C LEU A 49 -4.45 -2.68 -7.16
N ALA A 50 -3.58 -2.62 -6.15
CA ALA A 50 -3.28 -3.76 -5.29
C ALA A 50 -4.39 -3.97 -4.25
N ASP A 51 -4.53 -5.20 -3.76
CA ASP A 51 -5.43 -5.49 -2.65
C ASP A 51 -4.95 -4.79 -1.37
N ALA A 52 -5.90 -4.34 -0.55
CA ALA A 52 -5.58 -3.85 0.77
C ALA A 52 -4.82 -4.91 1.57
N VAL A 53 -3.75 -4.48 2.24
CA VAL A 53 -2.93 -5.35 3.07
C VAL A 53 -3.81 -5.93 4.18
N ARG A 54 -3.96 -7.26 4.21
CA ARG A 54 -4.58 -7.94 5.34
C ARG A 54 -3.57 -7.97 6.48
N ARG A 55 -3.48 -6.89 7.25
CA ARG A 55 -2.80 -6.93 8.55
C ARG A 55 -3.81 -7.31 9.60
N ARG A 56 -3.49 -8.35 10.38
CA ARG A 56 -4.13 -8.55 11.67
C ARG A 56 -3.73 -7.34 12.52
N PRO A 57 -4.66 -6.69 13.24
CA PRO A 57 -4.27 -5.64 14.17
C PRO A 57 -3.22 -6.22 15.12
N GLU A 58 -2.12 -5.51 15.28
CA GLU A 58 -1.12 -5.85 16.28
C GLU A 58 -1.75 -5.73 17.66
N ARG A 59 -1.38 -6.63 18.58
CA ARG A 59 -1.90 -6.57 19.94
C ARG A 59 -1.40 -5.27 20.57
N ALA A 60 -2.32 -4.46 21.07
CA ALA A 60 -1.95 -3.30 21.88
C ALA A 60 -1.23 -3.79 23.15
N PRO A 61 -0.13 -3.13 23.56
CA PRO A 61 0.47 -3.38 24.87
C PRO A 61 -0.53 -3.06 25.98
N THR A 62 -0.40 -3.74 27.12
CA THR A 62 -1.16 -3.42 28.34
C THR A 62 -0.54 -2.21 29.05
N ASP A 63 -1.28 -1.57 29.96
CA ASP A 63 -0.78 -0.44 30.74
C ASP A 63 0.52 -0.75 31.51
N GLU A 64 0.67 -1.99 31.96
CA GLU A 64 1.88 -2.46 32.65
C GLU A 64 3.06 -2.59 31.67
N GLU A 65 2.83 -3.16 30.48
CA GLU A 65 3.83 -3.26 29.43
C GLU A 65 4.27 -1.88 28.91
N ASP A 66 3.33 -0.94 28.79
CA ASP A 66 3.63 0.43 28.40
C ASP A 66 4.50 1.14 29.45
N ARG A 67 4.23 0.95 30.74
CA ARG A 67 5.08 1.49 31.82
C ARG A 67 6.50 0.93 31.74
N LEU A 68 6.65 -0.36 31.44
CA LEU A 68 7.96 -1.00 31.27
C LEU A 68 8.69 -0.46 30.03
N ILE A 69 7.97 -0.22 28.92
CA ILE A 69 8.53 0.39 27.71
C ILE A 69 9.03 1.82 28.00
N VAL A 70 8.23 2.62 28.72
CA VAL A 70 8.62 3.98 29.11
C VAL A 70 9.82 3.97 30.05
N ALA A 71 9.82 3.11 31.07
CA ALA A 71 10.94 2.98 32.01
C ALA A 71 12.23 2.56 31.29
N ALA A 72 12.17 1.57 30.41
CA ALA A 72 13.30 1.13 29.61
C ALA A 72 13.84 2.23 28.67
N SER A 73 12.95 3.07 28.14
CA SER A 73 13.33 4.21 27.26
C SER A 73 14.02 5.34 28.04
N VAL A 74 13.68 5.52 29.32
CA VAL A 74 14.34 6.52 30.19
C VAL A 74 15.71 6.01 30.64
N GLU A 75 15.82 4.73 30.96
CA GLU A 75 17.08 4.11 31.40
C GLU A 75 18.11 4.01 30.26
N ASN A 76 17.65 3.70 29.05
CA ASN A 76 18.49 3.61 27.86
C ASN A 76 17.79 4.30 26.67
N PRO A 77 18.06 5.60 26.42
CA PRO A 77 17.39 6.36 25.37
C PRO A 77 17.73 5.90 23.94
N PHE A 78 18.77 5.08 23.78
CA PHE A 78 19.17 4.47 22.51
C PHE A 78 18.77 3.00 22.40
N LEU A 79 17.94 2.49 23.31
CA LEU A 79 17.45 1.11 23.27
C LEU A 79 16.50 0.99 22.07
N TYR A 80 17.10 0.72 20.92
CA TYR A 80 16.39 0.52 19.66
C TYR A 80 15.61 -0.78 19.79
N ARG A 81 14.28 -0.70 19.65
CA ARG A 81 13.38 -1.87 19.67
C ARG A 81 13.87 -2.91 18.63
N PRO A 82 14.43 -4.06 19.04
CA PRO A 82 14.82 -5.09 18.10
C PRO A 82 13.54 -5.80 17.67
N GLY A 83 12.99 -5.38 16.54
CA GLY A 83 11.70 -5.87 16.03
C GLY A 83 11.07 -5.04 14.92
N ASN A 84 11.66 -3.88 14.58
CA ASN A 84 11.23 -3.08 13.44
C ASN A 84 12.30 -3.05 12.34
N SER A 85 12.68 -4.23 11.80
CA SER A 85 13.38 -4.26 10.51
C SER A 85 12.36 -3.94 9.42
N GLY A 86 12.22 -2.67 9.09
CA GLY A 86 11.35 -2.25 8.00
C GLY A 86 11.39 -0.77 7.66
N TYR A 87 11.68 0.11 8.61
CA TYR A 87 11.71 1.55 8.32
C TYR A 87 12.82 2.25 9.12
N PHE A 88 14.05 1.97 8.70
CA PHE A 88 15.14 2.93 8.85
C PHE A 88 14.81 4.09 7.92
N TRP A 89 14.31 5.18 8.48
CA TRP A 89 14.28 6.46 7.79
C TRP A 89 15.73 6.82 7.49
N ASP A 90 16.11 6.56 6.25
CA ASP A 90 17.36 6.99 5.66
C ASP A 90 17.35 8.53 5.62
N TRP A 91 17.94 9.15 6.64
CA TRP A 91 18.20 10.59 6.70
C TRP A 91 19.47 10.99 5.94
N THR A 92 19.91 10.18 4.96
CA THR A 92 20.82 10.71 3.94
C THR A 92 20.01 11.49 2.89
N PHE A 93 19.75 12.74 3.22
CA PHE A 93 19.74 13.79 2.21
C PHE A 93 21.02 13.63 1.37
N PRO A 94 20.89 13.53 0.04
CA PRO A 94 21.38 14.63 -0.75
C PRO A 94 20.25 15.19 -1.60
N ARG A 95 20.06 16.51 -1.47
CA ARG A 95 19.40 17.33 -2.48
C ARG A 95 19.95 16.94 -3.86
N LYS A 96 19.08 16.54 -4.78
CA LYS A 96 19.29 16.87 -6.19
C LYS A 96 18.12 17.68 -6.72
N PRO A 97 18.40 18.79 -7.42
CA PRO A 97 17.43 19.82 -7.73
C PRO A 97 16.57 19.44 -8.94
N TYR A 98 15.44 20.12 -9.02
CA TYR A 98 14.60 20.24 -10.21
C TYR A 98 15.41 20.75 -11.42
N GLY A 99 15.10 20.20 -12.61
CA GLY A 99 15.14 20.94 -13.89
C GLY A 99 16.35 20.75 -14.82
N GLY A 100 16.03 20.51 -16.10
CA GLY A 100 16.92 20.66 -17.27
C GLY A 100 17.63 19.37 -17.68
N GLY A 101 17.35 18.70 -18.81
CA GLY A 101 16.84 19.20 -20.07
C GLY A 101 17.95 19.90 -20.86
N CYS A 102 18.58 19.13 -21.75
CA CYS A 102 19.32 19.58 -22.94
C CYS A 102 20.71 20.23 -22.75
N ILE A 103 21.77 19.59 -23.27
CA ILE A 103 22.43 19.96 -24.54
C ILE A 103 23.80 19.24 -24.60
N GLN A 104 23.94 18.48 -25.68
CA GLN A 104 25.16 17.94 -26.28
C GLN A 104 26.12 19.09 -26.62
N GLN A 105 27.38 19.04 -26.20
CA GLN A 105 28.45 19.72 -26.93
C GLN A 105 29.67 18.82 -27.12
N ARG A 106 30.07 18.77 -28.38
CA ARG A 106 31.40 18.44 -28.89
C ARG A 106 32.36 19.56 -28.54
#